data_AF-A0A9X2VLI7-F1
#
_entry.id   AF-A0A9X2VLI7-F1
#
_cell.length_a   1.000
_cell.length_b   1.000
_cell.length_c   1.000
_cell.angle_alpha   90.00
_cell.angle_beta   90.00
_cell.angle_gamma   90.00
#
_symmetry.space_group_name_H-M   'P 1'
#
loop_
_entity.id
_entity.type
_entity.pdbx_description
1 polymer ?
#
loop_
_entity_poly.entity_id
_entity_poly.type
_entity_poly.pdbx_seq_one_letter_code
_entity_poly.pdbx_strand_id
1 'polypeptide(L)'
;MLTGTEPIGALPTSPSWECWRAGCAEGPLIGGVINRIVLAQATPYALPLERFDGAVLFWEEMGGLASYVWSYLHVLRHCGILDRISGMVVGVPHAIDGLETPDASPSLAEIVLDVLGDRDIPVLGNVEFGHAGPNLPMPVGIRVALDAGQRTLALLEPAVRPHATA
;
A
#
# COMPACT_ATOMS: atom_id res chain seq x y z
N MET A 1 13.97 -6.21 -13.81
CA MET A 1 13.14 -7.05 -12.91
C MET A 1 11.79 -7.38 -13.53
N LEU A 2 10.99 -6.40 -13.98
CA LEU A 2 9.63 -6.65 -14.49
C LEU A 2 9.49 -7.28 -15.89
N THR A 3 10.59 -7.61 -16.57
CA THR A 3 10.55 -8.09 -17.98
C THR A 3 10.62 -9.61 -18.11
N GLY A 4 10.79 -10.33 -17.00
CA GLY A 4 10.88 -11.79 -16.95
C GLY A 4 9.54 -12.45 -16.65
N THR A 5 9.39 -13.70 -17.07
CA THR A 5 8.20 -14.53 -16.84
C THR A 5 8.29 -15.37 -15.57
N GLU A 6 9.34 -15.18 -14.77
CA GLU A 6 9.52 -15.80 -13.47
C GLU A 6 9.05 -14.86 -12.35
N PRO A 7 8.62 -15.40 -11.19
CA PRO A 7 8.40 -14.59 -9.99
C PRO A 7 9.64 -13.77 -9.64
N ILE A 8 9.43 -12.49 -9.33
CA ILE A 8 10.53 -11.59 -8.95
C ILE A 8 11.06 -11.95 -7.56
N GLY A 9 10.22 -12.50 -6.70
CA GLY A 9 10.58 -12.87 -5.33
C GLY A 9 10.70 -11.64 -4.43
N ALA A 10 11.58 -11.75 -3.43
CA ALA A 10 11.79 -10.69 -2.45
C ALA A 10 12.26 -9.39 -3.10
N LEU A 11 11.58 -8.29 -2.80
CA LEU A 11 12.01 -6.95 -3.17
C LEU A 11 13.22 -6.55 -2.31
N PRO A 12 14.11 -5.70 -2.82
CA PRO A 12 15.22 -5.18 -2.03
C PRO A 12 14.68 -4.39 -0.83
N THR A 13 15.12 -4.77 0.37
CA THR A 13 14.74 -4.13 1.62
C THR A 13 15.62 -2.91 1.88
N SER A 14 15.04 -1.86 2.48
CA SER A 14 15.78 -0.66 2.90
C SER A 14 15.69 -0.46 4.42
N PRO A 15 16.73 0.09 5.08
CA PRO A 15 16.67 0.45 6.50
C PRO A 15 15.56 1.45 6.84
N SER A 16 15.06 2.20 5.86
CA SER A 16 13.94 3.14 6.01
C SER A 16 12.60 2.44 6.25
N TRP A 17 12.44 1.17 5.88
CA TRP A 17 11.18 0.47 6.06
C TRP A 17 10.89 0.25 7.54
N GLU A 18 9.63 0.48 7.92
CA GLU A 18 9.19 0.49 9.30
C GLU A 18 8.08 -0.53 9.53
N CYS A 19 8.21 -1.31 10.60
CA CYS A 19 7.13 -2.16 11.06
C CYS A 19 6.17 -1.32 11.93
N TRP A 20 5.04 -0.89 11.37
CA TRP A 20 4.02 -0.16 12.13
C TRP A 20 3.06 -1.12 12.86
N ARG A 21 2.78 -2.29 12.28
CA ARG A 21 2.07 -3.40 12.93
C ARG A 21 2.63 -4.73 12.41
N ALA A 22 3.15 -5.55 13.31
CA ALA A 22 3.76 -6.84 12.94
C ALA A 22 2.72 -7.85 12.47
N GLY A 23 3.16 -8.85 11.70
CA GLY A 23 2.32 -9.91 11.17
C GLY A 23 2.70 -10.26 9.73
N CYS A 24 2.03 -11.27 9.18
CA CYS A 24 2.24 -11.72 7.82
C CYS A 24 0.91 -11.78 7.07
N ALA A 25 0.95 -11.46 5.77
CA ALA A 25 -0.21 -11.53 4.90
C ALA A 25 0.20 -11.96 3.49
N GLU A 26 -0.68 -12.69 2.82
CA GLU A 26 -0.56 -12.96 1.39
C GLU A 26 -1.86 -12.58 0.69
N GLY A 27 -1.74 -11.97 -0.48
CA GLY A 27 -2.90 -11.51 -1.22
C GLY A 27 -2.57 -10.86 -2.54
N PRO A 28 -3.59 -10.54 -3.36
CA PRO A 28 -3.40 -9.67 -4.51
C PRO A 28 -2.94 -8.29 -4.06
N LEU A 29 -1.91 -7.76 -4.71
CA LEU A 29 -1.42 -6.40 -4.49
C LEU A 29 -2.34 -5.40 -5.20
N ILE A 30 -3.00 -4.53 -4.46
CA ILE A 30 -3.91 -3.52 -5.01
C ILE A 30 -3.56 -2.18 -4.40
N GLY A 31 -3.59 -1.10 -5.17
CA GLY A 31 -3.13 0.17 -4.65
C GLY A 31 -2.80 1.25 -5.65
N GLY A 32 -2.06 2.25 -5.17
CA GLY A 32 -1.63 3.44 -5.91
C GLY A 32 -1.71 4.70 -5.07
N VAL A 33 -1.96 5.84 -5.69
CA VAL A 33 -2.15 7.12 -4.98
C VAL A 33 -3.48 7.08 -4.21
N ILE A 34 -3.47 7.25 -2.89
CA ILE A 34 -4.67 7.01 -2.05
C ILE A 34 -5.86 7.89 -2.45
N ASN A 35 -5.63 9.17 -2.77
CA ASN A 35 -6.71 10.06 -3.22
C ASN A 35 -7.34 9.60 -4.54
N ARG A 36 -6.57 8.96 -5.44
CA ARG A 36 -7.09 8.46 -6.72
C ARG A 36 -7.94 7.22 -6.50
N ILE A 37 -7.56 6.35 -5.58
CA ILE A 37 -8.38 5.21 -5.17
C ILE A 37 -9.71 5.70 -4.64
N VAL A 38 -9.69 6.65 -3.69
CA VAL A 38 -10.91 7.22 -3.09
C VAL A 38 -11.80 7.90 -4.12
N LEU A 39 -11.24 8.76 -4.97
CA LEU A 39 -12.01 9.47 -5.99
C LEU A 39 -12.58 8.51 -7.05
N ALA A 40 -11.84 7.45 -7.43
CA ALA A 40 -12.33 6.47 -8.39
C ALA A 40 -13.57 5.72 -7.88
N GLN A 41 -13.66 5.43 -6.58
CA GLN A 41 -14.82 4.78 -5.97
C GLN A 41 -16.12 5.61 -6.07
N ALA A 42 -16.03 6.91 -6.35
CA ALA A 42 -17.18 7.79 -6.58
C ALA A 42 -17.60 7.87 -8.07
N THR A 43 -17.01 7.05 -8.95
CA THR A 43 -17.25 7.08 -10.40
C THR A 43 -17.74 5.73 -10.93
N PRO A 44 -18.23 5.64 -12.17
CA PRO A 44 -18.51 4.35 -12.82
C PRO A 44 -17.29 3.41 -12.96
N TYR A 45 -16.07 3.91 -12.72
CA TYR A 45 -14.83 3.13 -12.73
C TYR A 45 -14.46 2.57 -11.35
N ALA A 46 -15.35 2.69 -10.36
CA ALA A 46 -15.16 2.11 -9.04
C ALA A 46 -14.83 0.63 -9.13
N LEU A 47 -13.80 0.19 -8.40
CA LEU A 47 -13.50 -1.22 -8.25
C LEU A 47 -14.60 -1.86 -7.38
N PRO A 48 -15.16 -3.01 -7.81
CA PRO A 48 -16.08 -3.76 -6.97
C PRO A 48 -15.36 -4.16 -5.68
N LEU A 49 -16.06 -4.12 -4.54
CA LEU A 49 -15.45 -4.29 -3.22
C LEU A 49 -14.77 -5.65 -3.07
N GLU A 50 -15.26 -6.67 -3.77
CA GLU A 50 -14.70 -8.02 -3.79
C GLU A 50 -13.28 -8.06 -4.36
N ARG A 51 -12.85 -7.02 -5.10
CA ARG A 51 -11.45 -6.90 -5.52
C ARG A 51 -10.52 -6.76 -4.33
N PHE A 52 -10.97 -6.21 -3.22
CA PHE A 52 -10.14 -5.98 -2.04
C PHE A 52 -10.11 -7.18 -1.08
N ASP A 53 -10.86 -8.25 -1.35
CA ASP A 53 -10.94 -9.43 -0.48
C ASP A 53 -9.58 -10.13 -0.38
N GLY A 54 -9.03 -10.13 0.85
CA GLY A 54 -7.72 -10.65 1.16
C GLY A 54 -6.57 -9.88 0.50
N ALA A 55 -6.80 -8.69 -0.05
CA ALA A 55 -5.79 -7.93 -0.76
C ALA A 55 -4.73 -7.34 0.19
N VAL A 56 -3.50 -7.23 -0.29
CA VAL A 56 -2.50 -6.36 0.32
C VAL A 56 -2.65 -4.99 -0.32
N LEU A 57 -3.20 -4.04 0.45
CA LEU A 57 -3.42 -2.67 -0.02
C LEU A 57 -2.13 -1.87 0.11
N PHE A 58 -1.56 -1.43 -1.01
CA PHE A 58 -0.44 -0.48 -0.99
C PHE A 58 -0.90 0.92 -1.36
N TRP A 59 -0.36 1.95 -0.72
CA TRP A 59 -0.67 3.31 -1.12
C TRP A 59 0.38 4.33 -0.73
N GLU A 60 0.37 5.44 -1.45
CA GLU A 60 1.21 6.61 -1.20
C GLU A 60 0.40 7.89 -1.47
N GLU A 61 0.97 9.04 -1.11
CA GLU A 61 0.37 10.36 -1.37
C GLU A 61 1.47 11.42 -1.50
N MET A 62 1.17 12.42 -2.33
CA MET A 62 2.01 13.59 -2.54
C MET A 62 1.20 14.87 -2.43
N GLY A 63 1.70 15.83 -1.64
CA GLY A 63 1.03 17.12 -1.49
C GLY A 63 -0.14 17.10 -0.51
N GLY A 64 -0.70 18.29 -0.27
CA GLY A 64 -1.89 18.46 0.55
C GLY A 64 -1.59 18.43 2.05
N LEU A 65 -2.63 18.14 2.85
CA LEU A 65 -2.56 18.19 4.32
C LEU A 65 -2.65 16.79 4.91
N ALA A 66 -2.04 16.57 6.08
CA ALA A 66 -2.21 15.33 6.85
C ALA A 66 -3.69 14.99 7.10
N SER A 67 -4.55 16.01 7.27
CA SER A 67 -6.00 15.85 7.43
C SER A 67 -6.71 15.29 6.20
N TYR A 68 -6.15 15.50 5.00
CA TYR A 68 -6.68 14.89 3.77
C TYR A 68 -6.39 13.39 3.75
N VAL A 69 -5.15 12.98 4.10
CA VAL A 69 -4.79 11.56 4.23
C VAL A 69 -5.70 10.86 5.24
N TRP A 70 -5.90 11.48 6.41
CA TRP A 70 -6.84 10.98 7.42
C TRP A 70 -8.26 10.81 6.84
N SER A 71 -8.74 11.82 6.11
CA SER A 71 -10.08 11.77 5.48
C SER A 71 -10.18 10.65 4.43
N TYR A 72 -9.16 10.46 3.60
CA TYR A 72 -9.13 9.40 2.58
C TYR A 72 -9.15 8.00 3.21
N LEU A 73 -8.34 7.78 4.25
CA LEU A 73 -8.35 6.52 4.99
C LEU A 73 -9.72 6.26 5.63
N HIS A 74 -10.38 7.30 6.17
CA HIS A 74 -11.74 7.17 6.68
C HIS A 74 -12.76 6.85 5.60
N VAL A 75 -12.64 7.39 4.39
CA VAL A 75 -13.51 6.98 3.27
C VAL A 75 -13.31 5.50 2.97
N LEU A 76 -12.06 5.01 2.88
CA LEU A 76 -11.77 3.58 2.69
C LEU A 76 -12.33 2.71 3.82
N ARG A 77 -12.30 3.20 5.07
CA ARG A 77 -12.92 2.55 6.22
C ARG A 77 -14.44 2.46 6.05
N HIS A 78 -15.09 3.57 5.75
CA HIS A 78 -16.55 3.66 5.72
C HIS A 78 -17.17 3.00 4.48
N CYS A 79 -16.44 2.86 3.38
CA CYS A 79 -16.90 2.09 2.22
C CYS A 79 -16.60 0.57 2.34
N GLY A 80 -16.02 0.13 3.47
CA GLY A 80 -15.78 -1.29 3.76
C GLY A 80 -14.56 -1.88 3.06
N ILE A 81 -13.70 -1.07 2.45
CA ILE A 81 -12.46 -1.56 1.82
C ILE A 81 -11.49 -2.06 2.90
N LEU A 82 -11.30 -1.30 3.99
CA LEU A 82 -10.36 -1.68 5.04
C LEU A 82 -10.77 -2.96 5.80
N ASP A 83 -12.04 -3.36 5.72
CA ASP A 83 -12.53 -4.62 6.33
C ASP A 83 -12.21 -5.86 5.49
N ARG A 84 -11.78 -5.67 4.24
CA ARG A 84 -11.56 -6.76 3.27
C ARG A 84 -10.10 -7.09 3.06
N ILE A 85 -9.21 -6.13 3.29
CA ILE A 85 -7.76 -6.28 3.06
C ILE A 85 -7.13 -7.21 4.11
N SER A 86 -6.07 -7.91 3.72
CA SER A 86 -5.28 -8.78 4.60
C SER A 86 -4.01 -8.12 5.13
N GLY A 87 -3.56 -7.03 4.52
CA GLY A 87 -2.35 -6.30 4.90
C GLY A 87 -2.28 -4.93 4.24
N MET A 88 -1.41 -4.06 4.78
CA MET A 88 -1.20 -2.71 4.27
C MET A 88 0.28 -2.40 4.08
N VAL A 89 0.62 -1.75 2.96
CA VAL A 89 1.96 -1.23 2.70
C VAL A 89 1.88 0.26 2.39
N VAL A 90 2.58 1.10 3.13
CA VAL A 90 2.51 2.55 3.00
C VAL A 90 3.83 3.10 2.48
N GLY A 91 3.74 3.84 1.38
CA GLY A 91 4.89 4.49 0.75
C GLY A 91 5.39 5.69 1.55
N VAL A 92 6.53 6.23 1.15
CA VAL A 92 7.10 7.43 1.79
C VAL A 92 6.19 8.64 1.50
N PRO A 93 5.64 9.33 2.52
CA PRO A 93 4.86 10.55 2.29
C PRO A 93 5.75 11.65 1.70
N HIS A 94 5.25 12.40 0.72
CA HIS A 94 6.02 13.47 0.09
C HIS A 94 5.27 14.81 0.09
N ALA A 95 5.90 15.87 0.60
CA ALA A 95 5.36 17.22 0.60
C ALA A 95 3.93 17.32 1.18
N ILE A 96 3.64 16.58 2.26
CA ILE A 96 2.35 16.61 2.94
C ILE A 96 2.48 17.50 4.18
N ASP A 97 1.79 18.63 4.17
CA ASP A 97 1.81 19.58 5.27
C ASP A 97 1.32 18.91 6.56
N GLY A 98 2.11 19.03 7.63
CA GLY A 98 1.86 18.37 8.90
C GLY A 98 2.50 16.98 9.06
N LEU A 99 3.21 16.46 8.05
CA LEU A 99 4.02 15.24 8.14
C LEU A 99 5.50 15.45 7.77
N GLU A 100 5.92 16.69 7.57
CA GLU A 100 7.24 17.03 7.02
C GLU A 100 8.40 16.87 8.01
N THR A 101 8.10 16.78 9.31
CA THR A 101 9.10 16.73 10.38
C THR A 101 9.00 15.41 11.15
N PRO A 102 10.13 14.86 11.64
CA PRO A 102 10.10 13.64 12.45
C PRO A 102 9.24 13.74 13.72
N ASP A 103 9.09 14.94 14.27
CA ASP A 103 8.29 15.22 15.48
C ASP A 103 6.83 15.58 15.17
N ALA A 104 6.38 15.40 13.92
CA ALA A 104 5.01 15.63 13.52
C ALA A 104 4.04 14.76 14.34
N SER A 105 2.99 15.39 14.88
CA SER A 105 1.96 14.72 15.67
C SER A 105 0.57 15.14 15.18
N PRO A 106 -0.30 14.20 14.78
CA PRO A 106 -0.01 12.77 14.65
C PRO A 106 0.95 12.49 13.49
N SER A 107 1.84 11.53 13.69
CA SER A 107 2.66 10.93 12.64
C SER A 107 1.79 10.14 11.66
N LEU A 108 2.33 9.81 10.47
CA LEU A 108 1.61 9.00 9.49
C LEU A 108 1.25 7.62 10.03
N ALA A 109 2.15 6.99 10.80
CA ALA A 109 1.90 5.72 11.45
C ALA A 109 0.73 5.82 12.43
N GLU A 110 0.68 6.87 13.26
CA GLU A 110 -0.42 7.11 14.20
C GLU A 110 -1.75 7.32 13.47
N ILE A 111 -1.78 8.11 12.39
CA ILE A 111 -2.96 8.29 11.55
C ILE A 111 -3.45 6.94 11.01
N VAL A 112 -2.56 6.12 10.45
CA VAL A 112 -2.92 4.83 9.86
C VAL A 112 -3.43 3.85 10.91
N LEU A 113 -2.74 3.75 12.05
CA LEU A 113 -3.11 2.82 13.12
C LEU A 113 -4.42 3.22 13.81
N ASP A 114 -4.68 4.53 13.97
CA ASP A 114 -5.96 5.07 14.46
C ASP A 114 -7.12 4.69 13.53
N VAL A 115 -6.97 4.94 12.22
CA VAL A 115 -8.03 4.64 11.25
C VAL A 115 -8.25 3.13 11.09
N LEU A 116 -7.21 2.31 11.20
CA LEU A 116 -7.37 0.84 11.21
C LEU A 116 -8.11 0.35 12.46
N GLY A 117 -7.91 1.01 13.60
CA GLY A 117 -8.47 0.58 14.89
C GLY A 117 -8.08 -0.87 15.22
N ASP A 118 -9.07 -1.67 15.60
CA ASP A 118 -8.89 -3.06 16.06
C ASP A 118 -8.63 -4.08 14.94
N ARG A 119 -8.52 -3.66 13.67
CA ARG A 119 -8.25 -4.57 12.55
C ARG A 119 -6.86 -5.18 12.67
N ASP A 120 -6.79 -6.50 12.85
CA ASP A 120 -5.53 -7.21 13.04
C ASP A 120 -4.91 -7.61 11.70
N ILE A 121 -4.31 -6.62 11.01
CA ILE A 121 -3.57 -6.81 9.75
C ILE A 121 -2.16 -6.25 9.87
N PRO A 122 -1.13 -6.86 9.25
CA PRO A 122 0.21 -6.29 9.22
C PRO A 122 0.25 -4.97 8.45
N VAL A 123 1.07 -4.05 8.94
CA VAL A 123 1.30 -2.73 8.33
C VAL A 123 2.81 -2.47 8.24
N LEU A 124 3.28 -2.39 7.01
CA LEU A 124 4.65 -2.02 6.68
C LEU A 124 4.65 -0.62 6.09
N GLY A 125 5.37 0.30 6.74
CA GLY A 125 5.39 1.70 6.35
C GLY A 125 6.74 2.16 5.84
N ASN A 126 6.75 3.38 5.30
CA ASN A 126 7.94 4.06 4.80
C ASN A 126 8.70 3.25 3.74
N VAL A 127 7.93 2.55 2.89
CA VAL A 127 8.45 1.72 1.80
C VAL A 127 8.76 2.61 0.60
N GLU A 128 9.89 2.35 -0.06
CA GLU A 128 10.44 3.16 -1.17
C GLU A 128 9.66 2.95 -2.49
N PHE A 129 8.40 3.37 -2.52
CA PHE A 129 7.59 3.55 -3.73
C PHE A 129 6.80 4.85 -3.63
N GLY A 130 6.37 5.38 -4.78
CA GLY A 130 5.60 6.62 -4.85
C GLY A 130 6.44 7.81 -5.29
N HIS A 131 6.09 9.00 -4.80
CA HIS A 131 6.68 10.24 -5.27
C HIS A 131 7.97 10.68 -4.55
N ALA A 132 8.42 9.94 -3.52
CA ALA A 132 9.65 10.21 -2.80
C ALA A 132 10.70 9.11 -3.00
N GLY A 133 11.94 9.52 -3.30
CA GLY A 133 13.10 8.62 -3.32
C GLY A 133 13.09 7.60 -4.47
N PRO A 134 13.80 6.47 -4.31
CA PRO A 134 13.72 5.33 -5.22
C PRO A 134 12.28 4.85 -5.35
N ASN A 135 11.87 4.51 -6.56
CA ASN A 135 10.50 4.08 -6.83
C ASN A 135 10.47 2.59 -7.20
N LEU A 136 10.21 1.75 -6.20
CA LEU A 136 10.07 0.31 -6.40
C LEU A 136 8.85 0.02 -7.28
N PRO A 137 8.99 -0.87 -8.27
CA PRO A 137 7.87 -1.26 -9.10
C PRO A 137 6.84 -2.05 -8.29
N MET A 138 5.58 -1.62 -8.34
CA MET A 138 4.43 -2.25 -7.67
C MET A 138 3.42 -2.77 -8.71
N PRO A 139 3.56 -4.01 -9.20
CA PRO A 139 2.67 -4.56 -10.23
C PRO A 139 1.29 -4.83 -9.64
N VAL A 140 0.27 -4.11 -10.09
CA VAL A 140 -1.09 -4.25 -9.55
C VAL A 140 -1.71 -5.57 -10.01
N GLY A 141 -2.34 -6.28 -9.08
CA GLY A 141 -3.13 -7.48 -9.30
C GLY A 141 -2.37 -8.81 -9.14
N ILE A 142 -1.04 -8.78 -9.00
CA ILE A 142 -0.26 -9.99 -8.73
C ILE A 142 -0.29 -10.36 -7.24
N ARG A 143 -0.06 -11.63 -6.93
CA ARG A 143 0.07 -12.07 -5.53
C ARG A 143 1.40 -11.61 -4.92
N VAL A 144 1.32 -11.19 -3.65
CA VAL A 144 2.47 -10.82 -2.84
C VAL A 144 2.45 -11.51 -1.48
N ALA A 145 3.63 -11.67 -0.88
CA ALA A 145 3.80 -12.01 0.53
C ALA A 145 4.40 -10.82 1.27
N LEU A 146 3.71 -10.36 2.31
CA LEU A 146 4.11 -9.31 3.23
C LEU A 146 4.48 -9.93 4.57
N ASP A 147 5.67 -9.62 5.08
CA ASP A 147 6.04 -9.83 6.48
C ASP A 147 6.50 -8.49 7.04
N ALA A 148 5.61 -7.83 7.80
CA ALA A 148 5.90 -6.52 8.37
C ALA A 148 6.94 -6.61 9.50
N GLY A 149 6.97 -7.72 10.24
CA GLY A 149 7.92 -7.92 11.33
C GLY A 149 9.36 -8.08 10.85
N GLN A 150 9.55 -8.78 9.73
CA GLN A 150 10.85 -8.91 9.05
C GLN A 150 11.11 -7.78 8.04
N ARG A 151 10.14 -6.88 7.82
CA ARG A 151 10.19 -5.79 6.85
C ARG A 151 10.51 -6.27 5.44
N THR A 152 9.76 -7.27 4.99
CA THR A 152 9.92 -7.84 3.65
C THR A 152 8.60 -7.79 2.88
N LEU A 153 8.74 -7.63 1.57
CA LEU A 153 7.67 -7.75 0.59
C LEU A 153 8.19 -8.55 -0.59
N ALA A 154 7.49 -9.62 -0.98
CA ALA A 154 7.88 -10.49 -2.08
C ALA A 154 6.78 -10.55 -3.14
N LEU A 155 7.17 -10.47 -4.41
CA LEU A 155 6.28 -10.65 -5.56
C LEU A 155 6.27 -12.13 -5.94
N LEU A 156 5.13 -12.81 -5.71
CA LEU A 156 5.01 -14.26 -5.83
C LEU A 156 4.68 -14.72 -7.26
N GLU A 157 4.36 -13.79 -8.15
CA GLU A 157 3.97 -14.06 -9.52
C GLU A 157 4.76 -13.16 -10.49
N PRO A 158 4.92 -13.59 -11.75
CA PRO A 158 5.51 -12.74 -12.78
C PRO A 158 4.59 -11.56 -13.12
N ALA A 159 5.20 -10.40 -13.33
CA ALA A 159 4.47 -9.18 -13.73
C ALA A 159 4.09 -9.16 -15.21
N VAL A 160 4.68 -10.04 -16.03
CA VAL A 160 4.44 -10.14 -17.47
C VAL A 160 4.26 -11.61 -17.88
N ARG A 161 3.61 -11.81 -19.03
CA ARG A 161 3.44 -13.12 -19.65
C ARG A 161 4.15 -13.13 -21.02
N PRO A 162 4.55 -14.31 -21.53
CA PRO A 162 5.05 -14.41 -22.89
C PRO A 162 4.06 -13.78 -23.88
N HIS A 163 4.57 -13.04 -24.85
CA HIS A 163 3.76 -12.63 -25.98
C HIS A 163 3.48 -13.87 -26.83
N ALA A 164 2.22 -14.27 -26.96
CA ALA A 164 1.84 -15.37 -27.83
C ALA A 164 2.11 -14.93 -29.29
N THR A 165 3.15 -15.48 -29.92
CA THR A 165 3.32 -15.38 -31.36
C THR A 165 2.22 -16.21 -32.02
N ALA A 166 1.35 -15.54 -32.77
CA ALA A 166 0.30 -16.16 -33.58
C ALA A 166 0.87 -17.11 -34.63
#